data_AF-A0A258JCR2-F1
#
_entry.id   AF-A0A258JCR2-F1
#
_cell.length_a   1.000
_cell.length_b   1.000
_cell.length_c   1.000
_cell.angle_alpha   90.00
_cell.angle_beta   90.00
_cell.angle_gamma   90.00
#
_symmetry.space_group_name_H-M   'P 1'
#
loop_
_entity.id
_entity.type
_entity.pdbx_description
1 polymer ?
#
loop_
_entity_poly.entity_id
_entity_poly.type
_entity_poly.pdbx_seq_one_letter_code
_entity_poly.pdbx_strand_id
1 'polypeptide(L)' 'MGELINLKKFRKRAERDKAAGEAQHKRMLFGRTKAQKNLDELQARRAARELDQHLVDDGGEQS' A
#
# COMPACT_ATOMS: atom_id res chain seq x y z
N MET A 1 -24.75 -35.51 -20.28
CA MET A 1 -23.28 -35.55 -20.21
C MET A 1 -22.85 -34.53 -19.16
N GLY A 2 -22.23 -34.97 -18.06
CA GLY A 2 -21.82 -34.08 -16.98
C GLY A 2 -20.41 -33.54 -17.23
N GLU A 3 -20.24 -32.23 -17.18
CA GLU A 3 -18.94 -31.60 -17.36
C GLU A 3 -18.09 -31.76 -16.08
N LEU A 4 -16.91 -32.36 -16.20
CA LEU A 4 -16.00 -32.57 -15.07
C LEU A 4 -15.33 -31.24 -14.70
N ILE A 5 -15.94 -30.51 -13.76
CA ILE A 5 -15.38 -29.26 -13.27
C ILE A 5 -14.41 -29.49 -12.10
N ASN A 6 -13.25 -28.83 -12.17
CA ASN A 6 -12.31 -28.84 -11.07
C ASN A 6 -12.75 -27.86 -9.97
N LEU A 7 -13.35 -28.40 -8.91
CA LEU A 7 -13.87 -27.63 -7.78
C LEU A 7 -12.79 -26.77 -7.09
N LYS A 8 -11.53 -27.22 -7.04
CA LYS A 8 -10.43 -26.45 -6.44
C LYS A 8 -10.13 -25.19 -7.24
N LYS A 9 -10.12 -25.29 -8.57
CA LYS A 9 -9.93 -24.12 -9.46
C LYS A 9 -11.09 -23.15 -9.33
N PHE A 10 -12.32 -23.66 -9.25
CA PHE A 10 -13.52 -22.84 -9.06
C PHE A 10 -13.49 -22.07 -7.72
N ARG A 11 -13.21 -22.76 -6.61
CA ARG A 11 -13.03 -22.12 -5.30
C ARG A 11 -11.96 -21.03 -5.33
N LYS A 12 -10.79 -21.32 -5.92
CA LYS A 12 -9.69 -20.33 -6.04
C LYS A 12 -10.09 -19.12 -6.88
N ARG A 13 -11.00 -19.26 -7.84
CA ARG A 13 -11.53 -18.14 -8.63
C ARG A 13 -12.50 -17.32 -7.79
N ALA A 14 -13.47 -17.96 -7.14
CA ALA A 14 -14.43 -17.29 -6.26
C ALA A 14 -13.76 -16.47 -5.14
N GLU A 15 -12.71 -17.01 -4.51
CA GLU A 15 -11.95 -16.28 -3.48
C GLU A 15 -11.19 -15.07 -4.05
N ARG A 16 -10.68 -15.16 -5.28
CA ARG A 16 -10.05 -14.01 -5.95
C ARG A 16 -11.06 -12.93 -6.30
N ASP A 17 -12.25 -13.33 -6.77
CA ASP A 17 -13.31 -12.39 -7.13
C ASP A 17 -13.84 -11.65 -5.89
N LYS A 18 -14.00 -12.35 -4.76
CA LYS A 18 -14.32 -11.71 -3.46
C LYS A 18 -13.25 -10.71 -3.03
N ALA A 19 -11.98 -11.12 -3.07
CA ALA A 19 -10.87 -10.24 -2.70
C ALA A 19 -10.79 -8.99 -3.59
N ALA A 20 -11.09 -9.12 -4.89
CA ALA A 20 -11.18 -8.00 -5.82
C ALA A 20 -12.33 -7.04 -5.46
N GLY A 21 -13.52 -7.57 -5.12
CA GLY A 21 -14.65 -6.76 -4.66
C GLY A 21 -14.36 -5.99 -3.38
N GLU A 22 -13.74 -6.64 -2.40
CA GLU A 22 -13.30 -5.98 -1.16
C GLU A 22 -12.27 -4.88 -1.43
N ALA A 23 -11.33 -5.11 -2.35
CA ALA A 23 -10.33 -4.12 -2.71
C ALA A 23 -10.97 -2.89 -3.38
N GLN A 24 -11.99 -3.09 -4.22
CA GLN A 24 -12.76 -2.00 -4.82
C GLN A 24 -13.53 -1.22 -3.75
N HIS A 25 -14.20 -1.91 -2.82
CA HIS A 25 -14.92 -1.27 -1.71
C HIS A 25 -13.97 -0.45 -0.83
N LYS A 26 -12.81 -1.00 -0.47
CA LYS A 26 -11.76 -0.28 0.27
C LYS A 26 -11.21 0.92 -0.51
N ARG A 27 -11.10 0.83 -1.84
CA ARG A 27 -10.70 1.97 -2.70
C ARG A 27 -11.75 3.07 -2.69
N MET A 28 -13.04 2.73 -2.77
CA MET A 28 -14.13 3.70 -2.70
C MET A 28 -14.22 4.37 -1.33
N LEU A 29 -14.15 3.59 -0.24
CA LEU A 29 -14.27 4.12 1.12
C LEU A 29 -13.11 5.02 1.53
N PHE A 30 -11.88 4.63 1.19
CA PHE A 30 -10.69 5.28 1.75
C PHE A 30 -9.93 6.14 0.75
N GLY A 31 -10.23 6.04 -0.55
CA GLY A 31 -9.54 6.75 -1.64
C GLY A 31 -8.07 6.33 -1.86
N ARG A 32 -7.37 5.96 -0.77
CA ARG A 32 -5.98 5.49 -0.73
C ARG A 32 -5.92 4.14 -0.01
N THR A 33 -5.14 3.23 -0.58
CA THR A 33 -4.84 1.93 0.04
C THR A 33 -3.88 2.07 1.22
N LYS A 34 -3.85 1.09 2.13
CA LYS A 34 -2.88 1.07 3.24
C LYS A 34 -1.43 1.12 2.75
N ALA A 35 -1.12 0.44 1.64
CA ALA A 35 0.20 0.46 1.03
C ALA A 35 0.60 1.87 0.55
N GLN A 36 -0.33 2.60 -0.06
CA GLN A 36 -0.11 3.99 -0.47
C GLN A 36 0.10 4.91 0.73
N LYS A 37 -0.67 4.75 1.81
CA LYS A 37 -0.47 5.52 3.05
C LYS A 37 0.92 5.27 3.65
N ASN A 38 1.35 4.01 3.71
CA ASN A 38 2.68 3.67 4.23
C ASN A 38 3.81 4.24 3.37
N LEU A 39 3.65 4.25 2.04
CA LEU A 39 4.63 4.87 1.14
C LEU A 39 4.69 6.38 1.35
N ASP A 40 3.54 7.04 1.47
CA ASP A 40 3.44 8.48 1.74
C ASP A 40 4.10 8.84 3.08
N GLU A 41 3.83 8.07 4.13
CA GLU A 41 4.48 8.24 5.44
C GLU A 41 5.99 8.04 5.37
N LEU A 42 6.47 7.04 4.63
CA LEU A 42 7.91 6.79 4.47
C LEU A 42 8.59 7.93 3.69
N GLN A 43 7.94 8.43 2.63
CA GLN A 43 8.41 9.58 1.87
C GLN A 43 8.46 10.84 2.73
N ALA A 44 7.41 11.11 3.52
CA ALA A 44 7.37 12.24 4.45
C ALA A 44 8.48 12.15 5.50
N ARG A 45 8.70 10.96 6.10
CA ARG A 45 9.81 10.76 7.06
C ARG A 45 11.18 10.94 6.43
N ARG A 46 11.36 10.49 5.19
CA ARG A 46 12.63 10.68 4.47
C ARG A 46 12.87 12.16 4.17
N ALA A 47 11.86 12.87 3.68
CA ALA A 47 11.96 14.31 3.42
C ALA A 47 12.25 15.11 4.70
N ALA A 48 11.59 14.77 5.81
CA ALA A 48 11.87 15.37 7.11
C ALA A 48 13.31 15.12 7.55
N ARG A 49 13.82 13.90 7.39
CA ARG A 49 15.21 13.55 7.73
C ARG A 49 16.24 14.28 6.87
N GLU A 50 15.97 14.43 5.57
CA GLU A 50 16.84 15.18 4.65
C GLU A 50 16.88 16.66 5.04
N LEU A 51 15.74 17.27 5.37
CA LEU A 51 15.67 18.64 5.90
C LEU A 51 16.44 18.78 7.22
N ASP A 52 16.22 17.87 8.17
CA ASP A 52 16.92 17.88 9.47
C ASP A 52 18.44 17.75 9.29
N GLN A 53 18.91 16.93 8.33
CA GLN A 53 20.34 16.80 8.02
C GLN A 53 20.92 18.13 7.52
N HIS A 54 20.21 18.85 6.63
CA HIS A 54 20.65 20.16 6.17
C HIS A 54 20.68 21.20 7.31
N LEU A 55 19.71 21.19 8.22
CA LEU A 55 19.75 22.05 9.41
C LEU A 55 20.95 21.77 10.33
N VAL A 56 21.39 20.51 10.43
CA VAL A 56 22.56 20.14 11.24
C VAL A 56 23.87 20.58 10.57
N ASP A 57 23.97 20.49 9.24
CA ASP A 57 25.13 21.00 8.50
C ASP A 57 25.19 22.54 8.53
N ASP A 58 24.06 23.24 8.40
CA ASP A 58 24.00 24.71 8.50
C ASP A 58 24.22 25.24 9.94
N GLY A 59 23.99 24.39 10.96
CA GLY A 59 24.19 24.72 12.38
C GLY A 59 25.53 24.29 12.97
N GLY A 60 26.39 23.61 12.19
CA GLY A 60 27.65 23.01 12.63
C GLY A 60 28.89 23.91 12.52
N GLU A 61 28.78 25.10 11.92
CA GLU A 61 29.89 26.04 11.70
C GLU A 61 29.84 27.21 12.70
N GLN A 62 29.75 26.94 14.01
CA GLN A 62 30.13 27.88 15.06
C GLN A 62 30.63 27.13 16.29
N SER A 63 31.92 26.78 16.32
CA SER A 63 32.86 26.85 17.49
C SER A 63 34.19 26.19 17.16
#